data_AF-A0A7C8IS61-F1
#
_entry.id   AF-A0A7C8IS61-F1
#
_cell.length_a   1.000
_cell.length_b   1.000
_cell.length_c   1.000
_cell.angle_alpha   90.00
_cell.angle_beta   90.00
_cell.angle_gamma   90.00
#
_symmetry.space_group_name_H-M   'P 1'
#
loop_
_entity.id
_entity.type
_entity.pdbx_description
1 polymer ?
#
loop_
_entity_poly.entity_id
_entity_poly.type
_entity_poly.pdbx_seq_one_letter_code
_entity_poly.pdbx_strand_id
1 'polypeptide(L)'
;MSLYHDYLRDTAVKTDQPKGVYKSREPVLVFRPLTPCFEEIAVQRCHKHIDRDFAGYLRHALRHLSGERHQNDYKHRDFELDELAQVDIIAASIKICMLEAETSADYKFTTRAGEDAFITLLIACVDGDMADVKILNEILETLSGISALTTPLLLQILVAVALSHYNNTLVVDLVTWSPPPRRNLFNLKPRREGPCGTWLWIHWLYSGKTGAKPLGVWETLLRAEWVAPCGDMMQFVYRAQNNAEESAHAIYIFNRVLKSKAGLPSGHLNTIEQTVKMGPPAVVTHMLTRLAHRNIRPRPHFLLQDAASRSRIDRLVGAIPPDVEMLEALRPMHLDINSIVDPRGKAKGVSPLEQTPLHTATSQGNIPIIEWCLKNGARPTKDRYGRYQWEKVEGRNRDEVLALYKAHCWEIDSKTWLSEHEGKNKCSDETYVPPPGAPLICAG
;
A
#
# COMPACT_ATOMS: atom_id res chain seq x y z
N MET A 1 -18.40 22.95 -16.12
CA MET A 1 -17.81 22.61 -17.44
C MET A 1 -17.48 23.87 -18.25
N SER A 2 -16.59 24.76 -17.79
CA SER A 2 -16.34 26.05 -18.49
C SER A 2 -14.89 26.52 -18.48
N LEU A 3 -13.91 25.64 -18.21
CA LEU A 3 -12.49 26.01 -18.17
C LEU A 3 -11.60 25.14 -19.09
N TYR A 4 -12.20 24.26 -19.91
CA TYR A 4 -11.44 23.33 -20.76
C TYR A 4 -11.40 23.73 -22.24
N HIS A 5 -12.11 24.80 -22.63
CA HIS A 5 -12.16 25.25 -24.03
C HIS A 5 -11.08 26.28 -24.40
N ASP A 6 -10.42 26.91 -23.44
CA ASP A 6 -9.43 27.96 -23.72
C ASP A 6 -8.02 27.40 -24.03
N TYR A 7 -7.69 26.19 -23.55
CA TYR A 7 -6.36 25.61 -23.77
C TYR A 7 -6.10 25.15 -25.22
N LEU A 8 -7.15 24.92 -26.02
CA LEU A 8 -7.01 24.49 -27.42
C LEU A 8 -7.06 25.64 -28.44
N ARG A 9 -7.22 26.90 -27.99
CA ARG A 9 -7.33 28.04 -28.89
C ARG A 9 -6.00 28.75 -29.18
N ASP A 10 -4.98 28.58 -28.31
CA ASP A 10 -3.73 29.34 -28.38
C ASP A 10 -2.61 28.71 -29.24
N THR A 11 -2.81 27.54 -29.83
CA THR A 11 -1.85 26.95 -30.79
C THR A 11 -2.25 27.11 -32.26
N ALA A 12 -3.29 27.90 -32.56
CA ALA A 12 -3.67 28.20 -33.94
C ALA A 12 -2.80 29.34 -34.51
N VAL A 13 -1.64 28.98 -35.06
CA VAL A 13 -0.87 29.84 -35.95
C VAL A 13 -1.74 30.17 -37.17
N LYS A 14 -2.14 31.44 -37.33
CA LYS A 14 -2.77 31.95 -38.55
C LYS A 14 -1.73 31.99 -39.66
N THR A 15 -1.71 30.96 -40.50
CA THR A 15 -1.08 31.05 -41.82
C THR A 15 -2.15 31.48 -42.83
N ASP A 16 -2.06 32.72 -43.30
CA ASP A 16 -2.74 33.15 -44.51
C ASP A 16 -2.10 32.47 -45.74
N GLN A 17 -2.96 32.01 -46.67
CA GLN A 17 -2.75 31.61 -48.08
C GLN A 17 -3.21 30.16 -48.43
N PRO A 18 -3.41 29.83 -49.72
CA PRO A 18 -4.56 30.17 -50.55
C PRO A 18 -5.37 28.91 -50.93
N LYS A 19 -6.55 29.11 -51.53
CA LYS A 19 -7.47 28.06 -52.00
C LYS A 19 -6.79 27.12 -53.01
N GLY A 20 -6.23 26.02 -52.53
CA GLY A 20 -5.79 24.87 -53.32
C GLY A 20 -6.41 23.60 -52.76
N VAL A 21 -7.22 22.91 -53.56
CA VAL A 21 -7.90 21.65 -53.21
C VAL A 21 -6.85 20.54 -53.05
N TYR A 22 -6.29 20.39 -51.86
CA TYR A 22 -5.59 19.16 -51.46
C TYR A 22 -6.62 18.22 -50.83
N LYS A 23 -7.05 17.19 -51.57
CA LYS A 23 -7.67 16.01 -50.96
C LYS A 23 -6.59 15.34 -50.12
N SER A 24 -6.63 15.51 -48.79
CA SER A 24 -5.83 14.67 -47.91
C SER A 24 -6.29 13.24 -48.16
N ARG A 25 -5.39 12.38 -48.63
CA ARG A 25 -5.64 10.95 -48.67
C ARG A 25 -5.68 10.53 -47.21
N GLU A 26 -6.88 10.30 -46.68
CA GLU A 26 -7.02 9.56 -45.44
C GLU A 26 -6.20 8.27 -45.57
N PRO A 27 -5.35 7.93 -44.60
CA PRO A 27 -4.59 6.70 -44.65
C PRO A 27 -5.58 5.54 -44.73
N VAL A 28 -5.51 4.76 -45.80
CA VAL A 28 -6.30 3.54 -45.95
C VAL A 28 -5.82 2.57 -44.87
N LEU A 29 -6.60 2.45 -43.80
CA LEU A 29 -6.39 1.45 -42.75
C LEU A 29 -6.58 0.07 -43.38
N VAL A 30 -5.48 -0.63 -43.62
CA VAL A 30 -5.51 -2.03 -44.07
C VAL A 30 -5.79 -2.89 -42.86
N PHE A 31 -7.04 -3.34 -42.72
CA PHE A 31 -7.45 -4.26 -41.66
C PHE A 31 -6.93 -5.67 -41.95
N ARG A 32 -6.01 -6.17 -41.11
CA ARG A 32 -5.65 -7.59 -41.07
C ARG A 32 -6.42 -8.27 -39.93
N PRO A 33 -7.35 -9.21 -40.18
CA PRO A 33 -8.22 -9.79 -39.16
C PRO A 33 -7.56 -10.80 -38.20
N LEU A 34 -6.24 -10.97 -38.21
CA LEU A 34 -5.58 -12.12 -37.57
C LEU A 34 -4.71 -11.78 -36.35
N THR A 35 -4.53 -10.50 -36.05
CA THR A 35 -3.74 -10.06 -34.87
C THR A 35 -4.68 -9.67 -33.72
N PRO A 36 -4.55 -10.30 -32.53
CA PRO A 36 -5.33 -9.91 -31.36
C PRO A 36 -5.04 -8.47 -30.92
N CYS A 37 -6.05 -7.74 -30.43
CA CYS A 37 -5.89 -6.38 -29.90
C CYS A 37 -5.24 -6.36 -28.51
N PHE A 38 -4.83 -5.18 -28.01
CA PHE A 38 -4.18 -5.03 -26.69
C PHE A 38 -4.94 -5.68 -25.53
N GLU A 39 -6.26 -5.55 -25.50
CA GLU A 39 -7.09 -6.18 -24.48
C GLU A 39 -7.00 -7.71 -24.52
N GLU A 40 -7.03 -8.30 -25.72
CA GLU A 40 -6.91 -9.75 -25.90
C GLU A 40 -5.51 -10.26 -25.52
N ILE A 41 -4.47 -9.46 -25.79
CA ILE A 41 -3.08 -9.75 -25.42
C ILE A 41 -2.91 -9.74 -23.89
N ALA A 42 -3.44 -8.70 -23.23
CA ALA A 42 -3.28 -8.48 -21.80
C ALA A 42 -4.10 -9.48 -20.96
N VAL A 43 -5.38 -9.69 -21.32
CA VAL A 43 -6.32 -10.51 -20.54
C VAL A 43 -5.92 -12.00 -20.52
N GLN A 44 -5.32 -12.52 -21.58
CA GLN A 44 -4.91 -13.93 -21.62
C GLN A 44 -3.66 -14.25 -20.79
N ARG A 45 -2.95 -13.25 -20.24
CA ARG A 45 -1.53 -13.43 -19.84
C ARG A 45 -1.11 -12.92 -18.46
N CYS A 46 -2.04 -12.55 -17.57
CA CYS A 46 -1.73 -12.09 -16.21
C CYS A 46 -0.83 -13.04 -15.37
N HIS A 47 -0.62 -14.29 -15.81
CA HIS A 47 0.24 -15.29 -15.16
C HIS A 47 1.42 -15.78 -16.03
N LYS A 48 1.63 -15.26 -17.25
CA LYS A 48 2.53 -15.87 -18.25
C LYS A 48 3.75 -15.05 -18.67
N HIS A 49 3.94 -13.82 -18.18
CA HIS A 49 5.20 -13.09 -18.46
C HIS A 49 6.43 -13.78 -17.85
N ILE A 50 6.22 -14.73 -16.93
CA ILE A 50 7.27 -15.55 -16.31
C ILE A 50 7.49 -16.87 -17.10
N ASP A 51 6.68 -17.16 -18.13
CA ASP A 51 6.74 -18.38 -18.95
C ASP A 51 7.48 -18.19 -20.30
N ARG A 52 7.87 -19.32 -20.91
CA ARG A 52 8.85 -19.53 -22.01
C ARG A 52 8.73 -18.70 -23.31
N ASP A 53 7.74 -17.83 -23.48
CA ASP A 53 7.53 -17.08 -24.75
C ASP A 53 7.29 -15.56 -24.55
N PHE A 54 8.11 -14.94 -23.69
CA PHE A 54 8.11 -13.48 -23.55
C PHE A 54 8.48 -12.76 -24.87
N ALA A 55 9.37 -13.34 -25.68
CA ALA A 55 9.71 -12.79 -26.99
C ALA A 55 8.51 -12.77 -27.95
N GLY A 56 7.70 -13.83 -27.99
CA GLY A 56 6.47 -13.88 -28.79
C GLY A 56 5.41 -12.89 -28.32
N TYR A 57 5.29 -12.71 -27.00
CA TYR A 57 4.48 -11.62 -26.42
C TYR A 57 4.91 -10.25 -26.93
N LEU A 58 6.18 -9.90 -26.76
CA LEU A 58 6.71 -8.59 -27.14
C LEU A 58 6.57 -8.36 -28.64
N ARG A 59 6.87 -9.35 -29.46
CA ARG A 59 6.70 -9.26 -30.92
C ARG A 59 5.25 -8.96 -31.30
N HIS A 60 4.29 -9.55 -30.61
CA HIS A 60 2.88 -9.30 -30.90
C HIS A 60 2.44 -7.90 -30.41
N ALA A 61 2.87 -7.46 -29.22
CA ALA A 61 2.56 -6.13 -28.71
C ALA A 61 3.24 -4.99 -29.51
N LEU A 62 4.50 -5.17 -29.94
CA LEU A 62 5.28 -4.14 -30.63
C LEU A 62 4.90 -3.95 -32.11
N ARG A 63 4.23 -4.92 -32.75
CA ARG A 63 3.63 -4.70 -34.09
C ARG A 63 2.74 -3.48 -34.13
N HIS A 64 2.06 -3.21 -33.01
CA HIS A 64 1.27 -2.03 -32.87
C HIS A 64 2.14 -0.75 -32.85
N LEU A 65 3.38 -0.75 -32.33
CA LEU A 65 4.28 0.40 -32.53
C LEU A 65 4.73 0.55 -33.98
N SER A 66 4.95 -0.56 -34.68
CA SER A 66 5.39 -0.59 -36.09
C SER A 66 4.29 -0.19 -37.11
N GLY A 67 3.11 0.22 -36.65
CA GLY A 67 2.05 0.79 -37.48
C GLY A 67 0.85 -0.13 -37.71
N GLU A 68 0.86 -1.37 -37.21
CA GLU A 68 -0.37 -2.16 -37.15
C GLU A 68 -1.34 -1.48 -36.17
N ARG A 69 -2.61 -1.35 -36.58
CA ARG A 69 -3.63 -0.63 -35.81
C ARG A 69 -4.95 -1.35 -35.94
N HIS A 70 -5.57 -1.59 -34.80
CA HIS A 70 -6.93 -2.12 -34.72
C HIS A 70 -7.89 -0.99 -34.36
N GLN A 71 -9.15 -1.10 -34.79
CA GLN A 71 -10.18 -0.11 -34.44
C GLN A 71 -10.34 0.02 -32.91
N ASN A 72 -10.14 -1.07 -32.17
CA ASN A 72 -10.21 -1.08 -30.72
C ASN A 72 -9.03 -0.34 -30.06
N ASP A 73 -7.86 -0.28 -30.71
CA ASP A 73 -6.70 0.47 -30.18
C ASP A 73 -7.04 1.95 -29.97
N TYR A 74 -7.98 2.49 -30.75
CA TYR A 74 -8.40 3.90 -30.72
C TYR A 74 -9.63 4.19 -29.86
N LYS A 75 -10.46 3.19 -29.56
CA LYS A 75 -11.70 3.41 -28.80
C LYS A 75 -11.44 3.92 -27.38
N HIS A 76 -10.20 3.76 -26.89
CA HIS A 76 -9.86 3.88 -25.47
C HIS A 76 -8.62 4.75 -25.23
N ARG A 77 -8.56 5.94 -25.85
CA ARG A 77 -7.35 6.79 -25.85
C ARG A 77 -6.75 7.05 -24.46
N ASP A 78 -7.58 7.31 -23.45
CA ASP A 78 -7.09 7.59 -22.08
C ASP A 78 -7.79 6.76 -20.99
N PHE A 79 -9.02 6.31 -21.24
CA PHE A 79 -9.95 5.82 -20.22
C PHE A 79 -9.63 4.44 -19.66
N GLU A 80 -8.74 3.71 -20.31
CA GLU A 80 -8.41 2.32 -19.97
C GLU A 80 -6.91 2.10 -19.92
N LEU A 81 -6.10 3.16 -19.94
CA LEU A 81 -4.66 2.99 -19.75
C LEU A 81 -4.34 2.56 -18.32
N ASP A 82 -5.08 3.06 -17.34
CA ASP A 82 -5.01 2.63 -15.95
C ASP A 82 -5.56 1.22 -15.76
N GLU A 83 -6.65 0.85 -16.43
CA GLU A 83 -7.19 -0.52 -16.41
C GLU A 83 -6.24 -1.50 -17.10
N LEU A 84 -5.69 -1.15 -18.27
CA LEU A 84 -4.70 -1.97 -18.96
C LEU A 84 -3.44 -2.12 -18.12
N ALA A 85 -2.97 -1.06 -17.48
CA ALA A 85 -1.76 -1.12 -16.67
C ALA A 85 -1.94 -1.98 -15.40
N GLN A 86 -3.15 -2.04 -14.84
CA GLN A 86 -3.50 -3.00 -13.77
C GLN A 86 -3.25 -4.45 -14.19
N VAL A 87 -3.51 -4.75 -15.46
CA VAL A 87 -3.43 -6.10 -16.03
C VAL A 87 -2.03 -6.39 -16.54
N ASP A 88 -1.44 -5.45 -17.28
CA ASP A 88 -0.17 -5.59 -17.98
C ASP A 88 0.49 -4.21 -18.19
N ILE A 89 1.48 -3.92 -17.33
CA ILE A 89 2.23 -2.66 -17.36
C ILE A 89 3.04 -2.47 -18.64
N ILE A 90 3.51 -3.56 -19.25
CA ILE A 90 4.33 -3.50 -20.45
C ILE A 90 3.42 -3.11 -21.62
N ALA A 91 2.27 -3.76 -21.74
CA ALA A 91 1.25 -3.42 -22.74
C ALA A 91 0.80 -1.96 -22.62
N ALA A 92 0.53 -1.48 -21.39
CA ALA A 92 0.16 -0.10 -21.16
C ALA A 92 1.27 0.89 -21.54
N SER A 93 2.53 0.56 -21.26
CA SER A 93 3.69 1.37 -21.66
C SER A 93 3.82 1.47 -23.18
N ILE A 94 3.68 0.34 -23.88
CA ILE A 94 3.71 0.28 -25.35
C ILE A 94 2.55 1.10 -25.94
N LYS A 95 1.35 0.97 -25.38
CA LYS A 95 0.17 1.73 -25.83
C LYS A 95 0.35 3.24 -25.64
N ILE A 96 0.95 3.71 -24.54
CA ILE A 96 1.30 5.13 -24.37
C ILE A 96 2.28 5.58 -25.46
N CYS A 97 3.33 4.79 -25.71
CA CYS A 97 4.32 5.13 -26.73
C CYS A 97 3.67 5.24 -28.11
N MET A 98 2.74 4.35 -28.44
CA MET A 98 1.97 4.40 -29.69
C MET A 98 1.13 5.66 -29.82
N LEU A 99 0.36 6.00 -28.76
CA LEU A 99 -0.53 7.15 -28.77
C LEU A 99 0.24 8.46 -28.93
N GLU A 100 1.42 8.55 -28.32
CA GLU A 100 2.31 9.71 -28.48
C GLU A 100 3.01 9.71 -29.86
N ALA A 101 3.39 8.54 -30.40
CA ALA A 101 4.02 8.39 -31.73
C ALA A 101 3.15 8.90 -32.88
N GLU A 102 1.84 9.04 -32.68
CA GLU A 102 0.96 9.64 -33.69
C GLU A 102 1.21 11.14 -33.84
N THR A 103 1.75 11.78 -32.81
CA THR A 103 2.06 13.21 -32.81
C THR A 103 3.50 13.51 -33.24
N SER A 104 4.38 12.52 -33.25
CA SER A 104 5.79 12.67 -33.60
C SER A 104 6.25 11.62 -34.61
N ALA A 105 6.81 12.06 -35.73
CA ALA A 105 7.31 11.17 -36.78
C ALA A 105 8.60 10.41 -36.37
N ASP A 106 9.21 10.75 -35.24
CA ASP A 106 10.65 10.53 -35.02
C ASP A 106 11.04 9.17 -34.42
N TYR A 107 10.09 8.32 -34.02
CA TYR A 107 10.42 7.06 -33.31
C TYR A 107 9.63 5.84 -33.80
N LYS A 108 9.32 5.76 -35.10
CA LYS A 108 8.77 4.54 -35.71
C LYS A 108 9.90 3.62 -36.15
N PHE A 109 9.79 2.34 -35.79
CA PHE A 109 10.66 1.31 -36.35
C PHE A 109 10.30 1.10 -37.83
N THR A 110 11.16 1.61 -38.71
CA THR A 110 10.99 1.48 -40.17
C THR A 110 11.48 0.14 -40.70
N THR A 111 12.28 -0.58 -39.91
CA THR A 111 12.88 -1.87 -40.29
C THR A 111 12.54 -2.95 -39.28
N ARG A 112 12.35 -4.17 -39.78
CA ARG A 112 12.18 -5.37 -38.94
C ARG A 112 13.40 -5.63 -38.05
N ALA A 113 14.60 -5.30 -38.55
CA ALA A 113 15.84 -5.43 -37.79
C ALA A 113 15.86 -4.52 -36.55
N GLY A 114 15.36 -3.28 -36.66
CA GLY A 114 15.21 -2.37 -35.52
C GLY A 114 14.20 -2.89 -34.49
N GLU A 115 13.07 -3.43 -34.94
CA GLU A 115 12.07 -4.05 -34.05
C GLU A 115 12.64 -5.26 -33.31
N ASP A 116 13.30 -6.18 -34.02
CA ASP A 116 13.91 -7.37 -33.41
C ASP A 116 15.04 -6.96 -32.42
N ALA A 117 15.84 -5.93 -32.74
CA ALA A 117 16.84 -5.39 -31.82
C ALA A 117 16.21 -4.79 -30.55
N PHE A 118 15.07 -4.08 -30.69
CA PHE A 118 14.35 -3.55 -29.54
C PHE A 118 13.76 -4.69 -28.68
N ILE A 119 13.22 -5.75 -29.29
CA ILE A 119 12.77 -6.95 -28.57
C ILE A 119 13.93 -7.55 -27.77
N THR A 120 15.11 -7.71 -28.38
CA THR A 120 16.29 -8.23 -27.68
C THR A 120 16.68 -7.33 -26.50
N LEU A 121 16.64 -6.02 -26.67
CA LEU A 121 16.88 -5.06 -25.58
C LEU A 121 15.86 -5.21 -24.43
N LEU A 122 14.57 -5.33 -24.75
CA LEU A 122 13.51 -5.55 -23.74
C LEU A 122 13.69 -6.89 -23.01
N ILE A 123 14.09 -7.95 -23.71
CA ILE A 123 14.39 -9.25 -23.09
C ILE A 123 15.56 -9.12 -22.11
N ALA A 124 16.62 -8.40 -22.49
CA ALA A 124 17.75 -8.16 -21.58
C ALA A 124 17.36 -7.37 -20.32
N CYS A 125 16.26 -6.60 -20.34
CA CYS A 125 15.79 -5.92 -19.14
C CYS A 125 15.21 -6.89 -18.08
N VAL A 126 14.90 -8.13 -18.45
CA VAL A 126 14.31 -9.12 -17.53
C VAL A 126 15.30 -9.52 -16.43
N ASP A 127 16.56 -9.75 -16.78
CA ASP A 127 17.59 -10.28 -15.88
C ASP A 127 19.00 -9.70 -16.08
N GLY A 128 19.23 -8.96 -17.17
CA GLY A 128 20.51 -8.31 -17.47
C GLY A 128 20.76 -7.06 -16.62
N ASP A 129 21.94 -6.49 -16.79
CA ASP A 129 22.34 -5.26 -16.10
C ASP A 129 22.35 -4.03 -17.01
N MET A 130 22.74 -2.88 -16.46
CA MET A 130 22.80 -1.63 -17.23
C MET A 130 23.90 -1.66 -18.32
N ALA A 131 24.93 -2.50 -18.19
CA ALA A 131 25.96 -2.63 -19.22
C ALA A 131 25.40 -3.38 -20.44
N ASP A 132 24.68 -4.48 -20.23
CA ASP A 132 23.97 -5.21 -21.29
C ASP A 132 22.99 -4.31 -22.04
N VAL A 133 22.20 -3.54 -21.29
CA VAL A 133 21.23 -2.58 -21.85
C VAL A 133 21.92 -1.51 -22.69
N LYS A 134 23.08 -1.01 -22.29
CA LYS A 134 23.84 -0.01 -23.08
C LYS A 134 24.35 -0.59 -24.39
N ILE A 135 24.96 -1.78 -24.35
CA ILE A 135 25.47 -2.46 -25.57
C ILE A 135 24.33 -2.70 -26.56
N LEU A 136 23.20 -3.24 -26.09
CA LEU A 136 22.05 -3.51 -26.94
C LEU A 136 21.38 -2.22 -27.44
N ASN A 137 21.40 -1.15 -26.65
CA ASN A 137 20.92 0.17 -27.07
C ASN A 137 21.78 0.78 -28.20
N GLU A 138 23.11 0.60 -28.18
CA GLU A 138 23.98 1.04 -29.27
C GLU A 138 23.70 0.26 -30.57
N ILE A 139 23.41 -1.05 -30.47
CA ILE A 139 22.99 -1.86 -31.62
C ILE A 139 21.64 -1.36 -32.15
N LEU A 140 20.68 -1.09 -31.27
CA LEU A 140 19.39 -0.53 -31.65
C LEU A 140 19.54 0.80 -32.38
N GLU A 141 20.37 1.70 -31.85
CA GLU A 141 20.63 3.02 -32.43
C GLU A 141 21.29 2.88 -33.81
N THR A 142 22.22 1.95 -33.97
CA THR A 142 22.86 1.66 -35.27
C THR A 142 21.85 1.15 -36.30
N LEU A 143 20.91 0.29 -35.92
CA LEU A 143 19.96 -0.36 -36.84
C LEU A 143 18.71 0.48 -37.14
N SER A 144 18.30 1.34 -36.21
CA SER A 144 17.04 2.09 -36.29
C SER A 144 17.20 3.61 -36.32
N GLY A 145 18.37 4.12 -35.94
CA GLY A 145 18.59 5.55 -35.70
C GLY A 145 17.96 6.07 -34.40
N ILE A 146 17.40 5.18 -33.57
CA ILE A 146 16.69 5.52 -32.33
C ILE A 146 17.41 4.93 -31.13
N SER A 147 17.62 5.74 -30.11
CA SER A 147 18.18 5.31 -28.82
C SER A 147 17.08 5.24 -27.77
N ALA A 148 16.82 4.05 -27.24
CA ALA A 148 15.77 3.82 -26.24
C ALA A 148 16.10 4.50 -24.90
N LEU A 149 17.39 4.62 -24.56
CA LEU A 149 17.85 5.30 -23.33
C LEU A 149 17.70 6.83 -23.37
N THR A 150 17.70 7.43 -24.56
CA THR A 150 17.55 8.89 -24.74
C THR A 150 16.13 9.29 -25.15
N THR A 151 15.29 8.32 -25.56
CA THR A 151 13.89 8.52 -25.92
C THR A 151 13.00 8.25 -24.70
N PRO A 152 12.45 9.26 -24.00
CA PRO A 152 11.82 9.08 -22.70
C PRO A 152 10.66 8.08 -22.67
N LEU A 153 9.92 7.97 -23.78
CA LEU A 153 8.83 7.01 -23.92
C LEU A 153 9.32 5.56 -24.02
N LEU A 154 10.38 5.32 -24.80
CA LEU A 154 10.98 3.98 -24.91
C LEU A 154 11.67 3.58 -23.59
N LEU A 155 12.34 4.52 -22.92
CA LEU A 155 12.92 4.30 -21.60
C LEU A 155 11.86 3.86 -20.59
N GLN A 156 10.66 4.44 -20.63
CA GLN A 156 9.56 4.00 -19.77
C GLN A 156 9.17 2.54 -20.01
N ILE A 157 9.22 2.05 -21.27
CA ILE A 157 9.00 0.62 -21.57
C ILE A 157 10.09 -0.22 -20.90
N LEU A 158 11.37 0.18 -21.00
CA LEU A 158 12.48 -0.52 -20.33
C LEU A 158 12.25 -0.62 -18.82
N VAL A 159 11.88 0.49 -18.18
CA VAL A 159 11.57 0.54 -16.74
C VAL A 159 10.38 -0.36 -16.40
N ALA A 160 9.33 -0.36 -17.23
CA ALA A 160 8.16 -1.20 -17.03
C ALA A 160 8.49 -2.70 -17.12
N VAL A 161 9.31 -3.12 -18.08
CA VAL A 161 9.78 -4.52 -18.20
C VAL A 161 10.66 -4.90 -17.02
N ALA A 162 11.67 -4.10 -16.70
CA ALA A 162 12.56 -4.38 -15.57
C ALA A 162 11.76 -4.49 -14.25
N LEU A 163 10.80 -3.60 -14.03
CA LEU A 163 9.95 -3.59 -12.85
C LEU A 163 8.99 -4.80 -12.79
N SER A 164 8.38 -5.20 -13.91
CA SER A 164 7.47 -6.34 -13.95
C SER A 164 8.18 -7.68 -13.71
N HIS A 165 9.49 -7.73 -13.99
CA HIS A 165 10.35 -8.90 -13.77
C HIS A 165 11.20 -8.82 -12.49
N TYR A 166 10.98 -7.83 -11.62
CA TYR A 166 11.75 -7.61 -10.37
C TYR A 166 13.25 -7.45 -10.57
N ASN A 167 13.68 -6.93 -11.72
CA ASN A 167 15.06 -6.54 -11.95
C ASN A 167 15.34 -5.18 -11.28
N ASN A 168 15.34 -5.21 -9.95
CA ASN A 168 15.37 -4.03 -9.10
C ASN A 168 16.63 -3.18 -9.31
N THR A 169 17.78 -3.81 -9.53
CA THR A 169 19.05 -3.13 -9.84
C THR A 169 18.93 -2.32 -11.12
N LEU A 170 18.45 -2.95 -12.20
CA LEU A 170 18.29 -2.26 -13.48
C LEU A 170 17.24 -1.15 -13.40
N VAL A 171 16.14 -1.34 -12.66
CA VAL A 171 15.16 -0.27 -12.45
C VAL A 171 15.83 0.96 -11.83
N VAL A 172 16.66 0.78 -10.80
CA VAL A 172 17.41 1.87 -10.16
C VAL A 172 18.32 2.58 -11.16
N ASP A 173 19.09 1.83 -11.94
CA ASP A 173 20.00 2.38 -12.95
C ASP A 173 19.23 3.15 -14.05
N LEU A 174 18.12 2.60 -14.56
CA LEU A 174 17.33 3.22 -15.61
C LEU A 174 16.64 4.52 -15.16
N VAL A 175 16.07 4.55 -13.95
CA VAL A 175 15.35 5.75 -13.49
C VAL A 175 16.27 6.85 -12.98
N THR A 176 17.51 6.50 -12.63
CA THR A 176 18.56 7.49 -12.34
C THR A 176 19.24 8.01 -13.61
N TRP A 177 19.20 7.24 -14.71
CA TRP A 177 19.77 7.62 -16.00
C TRP A 177 19.09 8.86 -16.61
N SER A 178 17.77 8.96 -16.52
CA SER A 178 17.02 10.05 -17.16
C SER A 178 15.72 10.35 -16.40
N PRO A 179 15.25 11.61 -16.40
CA PRO A 179 13.96 11.96 -15.82
C PRO A 179 12.79 11.24 -16.52
N PRO A 180 11.64 11.09 -15.84
CA PRO A 180 10.47 10.46 -16.44
C PRO A 180 9.95 11.26 -17.64
N PRO A 181 9.27 10.60 -18.60
CA PRO A 181 8.58 11.29 -19.67
C PRO A 181 7.47 12.20 -19.12
N ARG A 182 7.08 13.23 -19.89
CA ARG A 182 5.96 14.11 -19.53
C ARG A 182 4.67 13.31 -19.27
N ARG A 183 4.37 12.35 -20.14
CA ARG A 183 3.26 11.41 -20.00
C ARG A 183 3.75 10.12 -19.37
N ASN A 184 3.94 10.18 -18.05
CA ASN A 184 4.47 9.08 -17.28
C ASN A 184 3.37 8.07 -16.88
N LEU A 185 3.50 6.82 -17.33
CA LEU A 185 2.60 5.71 -17.00
C LEU A 185 2.42 5.53 -15.50
N PHE A 186 3.50 5.65 -14.74
CA PHE A 186 3.49 5.39 -13.30
C PHE A 186 2.78 6.50 -12.49
N ASN A 187 2.44 7.62 -13.14
CA ASN A 187 1.71 8.75 -12.58
C ASN A 187 0.30 8.91 -13.12
N LEU A 188 -0.21 7.94 -13.90
CA LEU A 188 -1.59 8.00 -14.39
C LEU A 188 -2.56 7.97 -13.21
N LYS A 189 -3.37 9.02 -13.10
CA LYS A 189 -4.47 9.08 -12.13
C LYS A 189 -5.66 8.30 -12.70
N PRO A 190 -6.20 7.32 -11.98
CA PRO A 190 -7.47 6.71 -12.37
C PRO A 190 -8.55 7.80 -12.43
N ARG A 191 -9.38 7.76 -13.49
CA ARG A 191 -10.38 8.79 -13.74
C ARG A 191 -11.59 8.69 -12.80
N ARG A 192 -11.85 7.49 -12.27
CA ARG A 192 -12.88 7.28 -11.23
C ARG A 192 -12.29 7.71 -9.90
N GLU A 193 -13.01 8.59 -9.19
CA GLU A 193 -12.71 9.12 -7.85
C GLU A 193 -12.77 8.03 -6.75
N GLY A 194 -12.21 6.86 -7.01
CA GLY A 194 -11.88 5.87 -6.00
C GLY A 194 -10.56 6.23 -5.32
N PRO A 195 -10.27 5.63 -4.15
CA PRO A 195 -8.94 5.73 -3.56
C PRO A 195 -7.93 5.42 -4.67
N CYS A 196 -7.00 6.35 -4.89
CA CYS A 196 -6.01 6.30 -5.96
C CYS A 196 -5.01 5.17 -5.69
N GLY A 197 -5.49 3.94 -5.84
CA GLY A 197 -4.67 2.76 -5.86
C GLY A 197 -3.82 2.95 -7.09
N THR A 198 -2.59 3.40 -6.91
CA THR A 198 -1.56 3.19 -7.93
C THR A 198 -1.61 1.70 -8.19
N TRP A 199 -2.25 1.30 -9.27
CA TRP A 199 -2.41 -0.09 -9.67
C TRP A 199 -1.07 -0.82 -9.71
N LEU A 200 0.00 -0.06 -9.97
CA LEU A 200 1.39 -0.48 -9.86
C LEU A 200 1.69 -1.13 -8.51
N TRP A 201 1.07 -0.63 -7.44
CA TRP A 201 1.11 -1.21 -6.11
C TRP A 201 0.31 -2.51 -6.03
N ILE A 202 -0.94 -2.57 -6.54
CA ILE A 202 -1.72 -3.83 -6.54
C ILE A 202 -0.93 -4.89 -7.28
N HIS A 203 -0.46 -4.57 -8.49
CA HIS A 203 0.40 -5.43 -9.28
C HIS A 203 1.60 -5.87 -8.44
N TRP A 204 2.46 -4.96 -8.00
CA TRP A 204 3.65 -5.31 -7.21
C TRP A 204 3.34 -6.07 -5.90
N LEU A 205 2.21 -5.82 -5.26
CA LEU A 205 1.80 -6.50 -4.03
C LEU A 205 1.41 -7.96 -4.29
N TYR A 206 0.67 -8.21 -5.37
CA TYR A 206 0.12 -9.53 -5.68
C TYR A 206 1.03 -10.33 -6.62
N SER A 207 1.84 -9.66 -7.44
CA SER A 207 2.81 -10.28 -8.33
C SER A 207 4.10 -10.54 -7.54
N GLY A 208 4.62 -11.78 -7.57
CA GLY A 208 5.98 -12.09 -7.08
C GLY A 208 6.07 -12.73 -5.69
N LYS A 209 7.12 -13.54 -5.50
CA LYS A 209 7.47 -14.18 -4.22
C LYS A 209 7.86 -13.09 -3.21
N THR A 210 7.41 -13.20 -1.97
CA THR A 210 7.53 -12.20 -0.90
C THR A 210 8.97 -11.71 -0.61
N GLY A 211 10.00 -12.43 -1.04
CA GLY A 211 11.41 -12.04 -0.87
C GLY A 211 11.99 -11.12 -1.95
N ALA A 212 11.33 -10.91 -3.10
CA ALA A 212 11.87 -10.17 -4.25
C ALA A 212 11.40 -8.70 -4.32
N LYS A 213 10.92 -8.16 -3.21
CA LYS A 213 10.14 -6.92 -3.15
C LYS A 213 10.82 -5.85 -2.29
N PRO A 214 12.04 -5.41 -2.62
CA PRO A 214 12.73 -4.39 -1.84
C PRO A 214 12.03 -3.04 -2.00
N LEU A 215 11.79 -2.36 -0.88
CA LEU A 215 11.27 -0.98 -0.85
C LEU A 215 12.25 0.03 -1.45
N GLY A 216 13.53 -0.32 -1.57
CA GLY A 216 14.56 0.54 -2.15
C GLY A 216 14.25 1.01 -3.57
N VAL A 217 13.64 0.16 -4.41
CA VAL A 217 13.24 0.56 -5.77
C VAL A 217 12.17 1.65 -5.74
N TRP A 218 11.20 1.55 -4.84
CA TRP A 218 10.14 2.54 -4.69
C TRP A 218 10.68 3.87 -4.16
N GLU A 219 11.63 3.83 -3.23
CA GLU A 219 12.35 5.03 -2.82
C GLU A 219 13.05 5.69 -4.01
N THR A 220 13.78 4.93 -4.83
CA THR A 220 14.47 5.47 -6.01
C THR A 220 13.49 6.07 -7.01
N LEU A 221 12.39 5.37 -7.32
CA LEU A 221 11.33 5.88 -8.19
C LEU A 221 10.72 7.20 -7.67
N LEU A 222 10.51 7.33 -6.35
CA LEU A 222 10.02 8.55 -5.71
C LEU A 222 11.06 9.68 -5.70
N ARG A 223 12.35 9.36 -5.57
CA ARG A 223 13.47 10.32 -5.62
C ARG A 223 13.66 10.87 -7.02
N ALA A 224 13.57 10.01 -8.03
CA ALA A 224 13.70 10.36 -9.43
C ALA A 224 12.40 10.94 -10.03
N GLU A 225 11.36 11.15 -9.23
CA GLU A 225 10.06 11.71 -9.62
C GLU A 225 9.29 10.87 -10.67
N TRP A 226 9.73 9.63 -10.89
CA TRP A 226 9.03 8.65 -11.73
C TRP A 226 7.69 8.23 -11.12
N VAL A 227 7.53 8.31 -9.80
CA VAL A 227 6.23 8.06 -9.16
C VAL A 227 5.87 9.22 -8.25
N ALA A 228 4.62 9.64 -8.29
CA ALA A 228 4.06 10.65 -7.43
C ALA A 228 3.63 10.00 -6.10
N PRO A 229 3.99 10.58 -4.95
CA PRO A 229 3.59 10.05 -3.66
C PRO A 229 2.07 10.12 -3.47
N CYS A 230 1.45 8.95 -3.26
CA CYS A 230 0.01 8.82 -3.02
C CYS A 230 -0.28 8.13 -1.67
N GLY A 231 -1.51 8.29 -1.17
CA GLY A 231 -1.92 7.74 0.12
C GLY A 231 -1.79 6.22 0.22
N ASP A 232 -1.97 5.50 -0.89
CA ASP A 232 -1.94 4.03 -0.91
C ASP A 232 -0.53 3.45 -0.79
N MET A 233 0.50 4.26 -1.03
CA MET A 233 1.89 3.91 -0.73
C MET A 233 2.13 3.67 0.76
N MET A 234 1.23 4.12 1.63
CA MET A 234 1.31 3.83 3.05
C MET A 234 1.25 2.31 3.35
N GLN A 235 0.78 1.49 2.41
CA GLN A 235 0.85 0.04 2.54
C GLN A 235 2.27 -0.54 2.48
N PHE A 236 3.22 0.16 1.83
CA PHE A 236 4.64 -0.19 1.88
C PHE A 236 5.17 -0.07 3.31
N VAL A 237 4.75 0.99 4.00
CA VAL A 237 5.26 1.38 5.31
C VAL A 237 5.03 0.28 6.36
N TYR A 238 3.86 -0.37 6.34
CA TYR A 238 3.56 -1.43 7.31
C TYR A 238 3.89 -2.85 6.88
N ARG A 239 4.23 -3.06 5.60
CA ARG A 239 4.70 -4.36 5.09
C ARG A 239 6.21 -4.45 4.99
N ALA A 240 6.92 -3.37 5.30
CA ALA A 240 8.37 -3.33 5.37
C ALA A 240 8.89 -4.45 6.25
N GLN A 241 9.98 -5.09 5.83
CA GLN A 241 10.61 -6.12 6.63
C GLN A 241 11.22 -5.50 7.90
N ASN A 242 11.31 -6.29 8.97
CA ASN A 242 11.90 -5.83 10.23
C ASN A 242 13.43 -5.84 10.17
N ASN A 243 14.00 -5.05 9.25
CA ASN A 243 15.43 -4.78 9.15
C ASN A 243 15.66 -3.27 8.96
N ALA A 244 16.88 -2.80 9.22
CA ALA A 244 17.21 -1.38 9.25
C ALA A 244 17.06 -0.70 7.88
N GLU A 245 17.44 -1.39 6.80
CA GLU A 245 17.40 -0.88 5.43
C GLU A 245 15.96 -0.69 4.94
N GLU A 246 15.13 -1.73 5.04
CA GLU A 246 13.71 -1.69 4.69
C GLU A 246 12.94 -0.67 5.54
N SER A 247 13.28 -0.55 6.83
CA SER A 247 12.71 0.48 7.71
C SER A 247 13.07 1.89 7.25
N ALA A 248 14.31 2.13 6.80
CA ALA A 248 14.74 3.42 6.27
C ALA A 248 13.96 3.79 5.01
N HIS A 249 13.81 2.84 4.07
CA HIS A 249 13.01 3.03 2.85
C HIS A 249 11.53 3.33 3.18
N ALA A 250 10.93 2.57 4.09
CA ALA A 250 9.56 2.79 4.55
C ALA A 250 9.37 4.18 5.18
N ILE A 251 10.32 4.62 6.02
CA ILE A 251 10.32 5.95 6.63
C ILE A 251 10.41 7.03 5.55
N TYR A 252 11.26 6.86 4.54
CA TYR A 252 11.38 7.80 3.43
C TYR A 252 10.05 7.93 2.67
N ILE A 253 9.46 6.80 2.26
CA ILE A 253 8.16 6.74 1.57
C ILE A 253 7.08 7.44 2.40
N PHE A 254 6.97 7.11 3.69
CA PHE A 254 6.04 7.75 4.62
C PHE A 254 6.18 9.27 4.62
N ASN A 255 7.40 9.78 4.76
CA ASN A 255 7.65 11.22 4.79
C ASN A 255 7.30 11.90 3.46
N ARG A 256 7.52 11.22 2.31
CA ARG A 256 7.15 11.74 0.98
C ARG A 256 5.63 11.83 0.83
N VAL A 257 4.89 10.79 1.21
CA VAL A 257 3.42 10.79 1.22
C VAL A 257 2.89 11.89 2.13
N LEU A 258 3.43 11.99 3.35
CA LEU A 258 2.98 12.98 4.33
C LEU A 258 3.24 14.44 3.89
N LYS A 259 4.28 14.68 3.09
CA LYS A 259 4.59 16.00 2.50
C LYS A 259 3.81 16.29 1.23
N SER A 260 3.23 15.29 0.57
CA SER A 260 2.53 15.49 -0.69
C SER A 260 1.17 16.16 -0.47
N LYS A 261 0.68 16.87 -1.50
CA LYS A 261 -0.68 17.44 -1.50
C LYS A 261 -1.77 16.37 -1.48
N ALA A 262 -1.44 15.10 -1.77
CA ALA A 262 -2.40 14.01 -1.69
C ALA A 262 -2.87 13.76 -0.25
N GLY A 263 -2.05 14.16 0.74
CA GLY A 263 -2.32 13.92 2.15
C GLY A 263 -2.32 12.44 2.49
N LEU A 264 -2.70 12.14 3.73
CA LEU A 264 -3.03 10.77 4.11
C LEU A 264 -4.43 10.44 3.57
N PRO A 265 -4.69 9.22 3.09
CA PRO A 265 -5.98 8.86 2.51
C PRO A 265 -7.10 9.04 3.54
N SER A 266 -8.36 9.22 3.14
CA SER A 266 -9.49 9.36 4.08
C SER A 266 -9.62 8.17 5.05
N GLY A 267 -9.09 6.99 4.66
CA GLY A 267 -8.92 5.80 5.50
C GLY A 267 -7.62 5.71 6.31
N HIS A 268 -6.88 6.81 6.49
CA HIS A 268 -5.54 6.82 7.13
C HIS A 268 -5.49 6.22 8.52
N LEU A 269 -6.58 6.27 9.29
CA LEU A 269 -6.66 5.61 10.59
C LEU A 269 -6.42 4.10 10.47
N ASN A 270 -7.07 3.44 9.50
CA ASN A 270 -6.83 2.02 9.24
C ASN A 270 -5.36 1.77 8.87
N THR A 271 -4.74 2.67 8.10
CA THR A 271 -3.33 2.49 7.73
C THR A 271 -2.37 2.68 8.90
N ILE A 272 -2.63 3.65 9.77
CA ILE A 272 -1.86 3.86 11.00
C ILE A 272 -1.99 2.63 11.90
N GLU A 273 -3.23 2.13 12.08
CA GLU A 273 -3.53 0.91 12.83
C GLU A 273 -2.79 -0.29 12.23
N GLN A 274 -2.86 -0.52 10.91
CA GLN A 274 -2.10 -1.59 10.25
C GLN A 274 -0.59 -1.43 10.44
N THR A 275 -0.06 -0.21 10.43
CA THR A 275 1.36 0.05 10.67
C THR A 275 1.77 -0.28 12.09
N VAL A 276 0.96 0.10 13.07
CA VAL A 276 1.21 -0.24 14.47
C VAL A 276 1.07 -1.74 14.70
N LYS A 277 0.18 -2.40 13.96
CA LYS A 277 -0.05 -3.85 14.03
C LYS A 277 0.99 -4.70 13.31
N MET A 278 1.55 -4.23 12.20
CA MET A 278 2.38 -5.07 11.30
C MET A 278 3.72 -4.44 10.89
N GLY A 279 3.87 -3.12 10.96
CA GLY A 279 5.07 -2.41 10.52
C GLY A 279 6.24 -2.51 11.49
N PRO A 280 7.49 -2.40 11.03
CA PRO A 280 8.67 -2.46 11.89
C PRO A 280 8.63 -1.42 13.03
N PRO A 281 9.15 -1.72 14.24
CA PRO A 281 9.12 -0.79 15.39
C PRO A 281 9.70 0.59 15.08
N ALA A 282 10.81 0.66 14.34
CA ALA A 282 11.42 1.92 13.91
C ALA A 282 10.46 2.77 13.04
N VAL A 283 9.75 2.12 12.12
CA VAL A 283 8.77 2.76 11.24
C VAL A 283 7.57 3.26 12.05
N VAL A 284 7.07 2.45 12.99
CA VAL A 284 5.97 2.86 13.89
C VAL A 284 6.37 4.06 14.74
N THR A 285 7.53 4.01 15.38
CA THR A 285 8.08 5.11 16.20
C THR A 285 8.14 6.41 15.40
N HIS A 286 8.73 6.36 14.20
CA HIS A 286 8.87 7.52 13.34
C HIS A 286 7.50 8.06 12.90
N MET A 287 6.60 7.16 12.49
CA MET A 287 5.24 7.52 12.06
C MET A 287 4.49 8.24 13.19
N LEU A 288 4.42 7.66 14.38
CA LEU A 288 3.67 8.22 15.51
C LEU A 288 4.24 9.57 15.98
N THR A 289 5.57 9.69 16.01
CA THR A 289 6.24 10.96 16.33
C THR A 289 5.84 12.06 15.34
N ARG A 290 5.85 11.76 14.04
CA ARG A 290 5.47 12.72 12.99
C ARG A 290 3.99 13.09 13.01
N LEU A 291 3.12 12.14 13.31
CA LEU A 291 1.68 12.38 13.42
C LEU A 291 1.33 13.23 14.64
N ALA A 292 2.01 13.02 15.77
CA ALA A 292 1.86 13.83 16.97
C ALA A 292 2.15 15.30 16.70
N HIS A 293 3.23 15.61 15.96
CA HIS A 293 3.55 16.98 15.53
C HIS A 293 2.49 17.63 14.62
N ARG A 294 1.62 16.83 13.99
CA ARG A 294 0.51 17.31 13.16
C ARG A 294 -0.84 17.33 13.88
N ASN A 295 -0.85 17.11 15.21
CA ASN A 295 -2.07 16.94 16.00
C ASN A 295 -2.98 15.80 15.52
N ILE A 296 -2.44 14.82 14.78
CA ILE A 296 -3.17 13.62 14.41
C ILE A 296 -2.95 12.61 15.53
N ARG A 297 -3.98 12.40 16.35
CA ARG A 297 -3.95 11.48 17.49
C ARG A 297 -4.68 10.19 17.11
N PRO A 298 -3.96 9.11 16.71
CA PRO A 298 -4.56 7.80 16.60
C PRO A 298 -5.19 7.40 17.94
N ARG A 299 -6.25 6.60 17.90
CA ARG A 299 -7.01 6.24 19.09
C ARG A 299 -6.12 5.36 19.99
N PRO A 300 -5.83 5.78 21.24
CA PRO A 300 -4.90 5.06 22.12
C PRO A 300 -5.25 3.59 22.33
N HIS A 301 -6.55 3.26 22.36
CA HIS A 301 -7.00 1.89 22.59
C HIS A 301 -6.64 0.94 21.44
N PHE A 302 -6.74 1.37 20.18
CA PHE A 302 -6.38 0.52 19.04
C PHE A 302 -4.88 0.24 19.02
N LEU A 303 -4.05 1.26 19.27
CA LEU A 303 -2.60 1.11 19.28
C LEU A 303 -2.13 0.09 20.31
N LEU A 304 -2.64 0.19 21.55
CA LEU A 304 -2.28 -0.72 22.63
C LEU A 304 -2.85 -2.12 22.43
N GLN A 305 -4.07 -2.23 21.88
CA GLN A 305 -4.69 -3.51 21.58
C GLN A 305 -3.96 -4.26 20.45
N ASP A 306 -3.54 -3.54 19.41
CA ASP A 306 -2.76 -4.10 18.30
C ASP A 306 -1.34 -4.47 18.73
N ALA A 307 -0.67 -3.63 19.53
CA ALA A 307 0.61 -3.96 20.14
C ALA A 307 0.53 -5.22 21.01
N ALA A 308 -0.53 -5.35 21.83
CA ALA A 308 -0.78 -6.56 22.61
C ALA A 308 -1.00 -7.81 21.74
N SER A 309 -1.68 -7.64 20.59
CA SER A 309 -1.97 -8.72 19.65
C SER A 309 -0.74 -9.21 18.88
N ARG A 310 0.24 -8.33 18.60
CA ARG A 310 1.51 -8.70 17.92
C ARG A 310 2.30 -9.77 18.65
N SER A 311 2.32 -9.72 19.98
CA SER A 311 3.08 -10.68 20.81
C SER A 311 2.71 -12.15 20.59
N ARG A 312 1.53 -12.42 20.03
CA ARG A 312 1.10 -13.77 19.65
C ARG A 312 1.64 -14.19 18.28
N ILE A 313 1.70 -13.26 17.32
CA ILE A 313 2.21 -13.51 15.97
C ILE A 313 3.72 -13.73 16.02
N ASP A 314 4.45 -12.87 16.73
CA ASP A 314 5.92 -12.96 16.82
C ASP A 314 6.37 -14.26 17.52
N ARG A 315 5.61 -14.71 18.53
CA ARG A 315 5.80 -16.04 19.16
C ARG A 315 5.63 -17.21 18.21
N LEU A 316 4.74 -17.11 17.21
CA LEU A 316 4.54 -18.15 16.21
C LEU A 316 5.65 -18.16 15.15
N VAL A 317 6.27 -17.00 14.90
CA VAL A 317 7.34 -16.83 13.90
C VAL A 317 8.74 -16.97 14.51
N GLY A 318 8.85 -17.12 15.84
CA GLY A 318 10.15 -17.21 16.53
C GLY A 318 10.91 -15.89 16.60
N ALA A 319 10.20 -14.76 16.43
CA ALA A 319 10.78 -13.42 16.45
C ALA A 319 10.87 -12.86 17.88
N ILE A 320 11.78 -11.91 18.08
CA ILE A 320 12.01 -11.16 19.34
C ILE A 320 10.68 -10.63 19.87
N PRO A 321 10.37 -10.78 21.18
CA PRO A 321 9.09 -10.31 21.71
C PRO A 321 8.94 -8.78 21.51
N PRO A 322 7.75 -8.32 21.09
CA PRO A 322 7.53 -6.95 20.59
C PRO A 322 7.32 -5.89 21.69
N ASP A 323 7.85 -6.09 22.88
CA ASP A 323 7.35 -5.43 24.09
C ASP A 323 8.04 -4.10 24.38
N VAL A 324 9.36 -4.02 24.43
CA VAL A 324 10.03 -2.79 24.88
C VAL A 324 10.02 -1.74 23.78
N GLU A 325 10.57 -2.03 22.60
CA GLU A 325 10.72 -1.04 21.52
C GLU A 325 9.38 -0.43 21.08
N MET A 326 8.30 -1.22 21.04
CA MET A 326 6.98 -0.71 20.69
C MET A 326 6.41 0.19 21.79
N LEU A 327 6.58 -0.16 23.07
CA LEU A 327 6.14 0.70 24.17
C LEU A 327 6.95 2.01 24.21
N GLU A 328 8.23 1.95 23.91
CA GLU A 328 9.08 3.13 23.70
C GLU A 328 8.55 4.00 22.54
N ALA A 329 8.14 3.37 21.43
CA ALA A 329 7.55 4.03 20.27
C ALA A 329 6.25 4.78 20.61
N LEU A 330 5.47 4.27 21.55
CA LEU A 330 4.20 4.85 22.00
C LEU A 330 4.39 5.99 23.01
N ARG A 331 5.56 6.10 23.67
CA ARG A 331 5.81 7.12 24.71
C ARG A 331 5.55 8.56 24.25
N PRO A 332 6.00 9.02 23.06
CA PRO A 332 5.83 10.42 22.64
C PRO A 332 4.37 10.84 22.45
N MET A 333 3.45 9.89 22.37
CA MET A 333 2.05 10.17 22.07
C MET A 333 1.24 10.72 23.25
N HIS A 334 1.80 10.75 24.47
CA HIS A 334 1.07 11.13 25.69
C HIS A 334 -0.32 10.48 25.74
N LEU A 335 -0.36 9.16 25.50
CA LEU A 335 -1.61 8.40 25.49
C LEU A 335 -2.26 8.54 26.86
N ASP A 336 -3.31 9.35 26.94
CA ASP A 336 -4.13 9.43 28.14
C ASP A 336 -4.92 8.12 28.26
N ILE A 337 -4.34 7.16 28.97
CA ILE A 337 -4.95 5.84 29.16
C ILE A 337 -6.26 5.95 29.94
N ASN A 338 -6.44 7.02 30.73
CA ASN A 338 -7.68 7.29 31.45
C ASN A 338 -8.78 7.79 30.50
N SER A 339 -8.44 8.37 29.34
CA SER A 339 -9.45 8.69 28.32
C SER A 339 -10.17 7.46 27.75
N ILE A 340 -9.60 6.26 27.95
CA ILE A 340 -10.15 4.97 27.52
C ILE A 340 -11.19 4.44 28.52
N VAL A 341 -11.27 4.99 29.73
CA VAL A 341 -12.20 4.55 30.78
C VAL A 341 -13.03 5.74 31.22
N ASP A 342 -14.35 5.64 31.13
CA ASP A 342 -15.24 6.68 31.62
C ASP A 342 -15.15 6.81 33.16
N PRO A 343 -15.64 7.92 33.75
CA PRO A 343 -15.60 8.11 35.20
C PRO A 343 -16.33 7.04 36.03
N ARG A 344 -17.16 6.20 35.38
CA ARG A 344 -17.92 5.10 35.98
C ARG A 344 -17.19 3.77 35.86
N GLY A 345 -15.95 3.77 35.36
CA GLY A 345 -15.16 2.56 35.15
C GLY A 345 -15.59 1.74 33.93
N LYS A 346 -16.47 2.27 33.07
CA LYS A 346 -16.84 1.62 31.80
C LYS A 346 -15.86 2.03 30.73
N ALA A 347 -15.37 1.07 29.97
CA ALA A 347 -14.49 1.35 28.87
C ALA A 347 -15.21 2.22 27.81
N LYS A 348 -14.55 3.26 27.30
CA LYS A 348 -15.05 4.20 26.29
C LYS A 348 -14.33 3.93 24.96
N GLY A 349 -15.09 3.77 23.87
CA GLY A 349 -14.53 3.51 22.54
C GLY A 349 -13.92 2.12 22.39
N VAL A 350 -14.55 1.12 22.99
CA VAL A 350 -14.04 -0.24 23.12
C VAL A 350 -14.48 -1.13 21.96
N SER A 351 -13.84 -2.30 21.84
CA SER A 351 -14.34 -3.39 21.00
C SER A 351 -15.83 -3.70 21.33
N PRO A 352 -16.58 -4.38 20.45
CA PRO A 352 -17.94 -4.84 20.74
C PRO A 352 -18.07 -5.70 22.02
N LEU A 353 -16.94 -6.09 22.61
CA LEU A 353 -16.83 -6.85 23.85
C LEU A 353 -16.55 -5.98 25.10
N GLU A 354 -16.48 -4.66 24.97
CA GLU A 354 -16.07 -3.75 26.05
C GLU A 354 -14.67 -4.07 26.62
N GLN A 355 -13.80 -4.68 25.81
CA GLN A 355 -12.44 -5.04 26.24
C GLN A 355 -11.43 -3.90 26.08
N THR A 356 -10.94 -3.36 27.20
CA THR A 356 -9.82 -2.41 27.21
C THR A 356 -8.52 -3.04 26.69
N PRO A 357 -7.51 -2.25 26.28
CA PRO A 357 -6.20 -2.80 25.91
C PRO A 357 -5.57 -3.66 27.01
N LEU A 358 -5.81 -3.31 28.27
CA LEU A 358 -5.38 -4.10 29.43
C LEU A 358 -6.01 -5.51 29.43
N HIS A 359 -7.26 -5.68 28.98
CA HIS A 359 -7.87 -7.01 28.80
C HIS A 359 -7.11 -7.83 27.76
N THR A 360 -6.80 -7.24 26.61
CA THR A 360 -6.10 -7.94 25.54
C THR A 360 -4.69 -8.32 25.99
N ALA A 361 -3.91 -7.39 26.53
CA ALA A 361 -2.57 -7.65 27.05
C ALA A 361 -2.56 -8.76 28.10
N THR A 362 -3.52 -8.72 29.02
CA THR A 362 -3.70 -9.72 30.09
C THR A 362 -4.08 -11.09 29.55
N SER A 363 -5.05 -11.18 28.63
CA SER A 363 -5.45 -12.44 28.01
C SER A 363 -4.32 -13.11 27.20
N GLN A 364 -3.37 -12.31 26.67
CA GLN A 364 -2.20 -12.80 25.95
C GLN A 364 -0.99 -13.07 26.85
N GLY A 365 -1.09 -12.76 28.15
CA GLY A 365 0.02 -12.86 29.11
C GLY A 365 1.21 -11.97 28.74
N ASN A 366 0.97 -10.80 28.14
CA ASN A 366 2.01 -9.85 27.72
C ASN A 366 2.40 -8.93 28.90
N ILE A 367 3.30 -9.42 29.75
CA ILE A 367 3.71 -8.76 30.99
C ILE A 367 4.16 -7.31 30.78
N PRO A 368 5.03 -6.99 29.80
CA PRO A 368 5.52 -5.62 29.67
C PRO A 368 4.42 -4.60 29.33
N ILE A 369 3.45 -4.98 28.49
CA ILE A 369 2.32 -4.09 28.18
C ILE A 369 1.38 -3.93 29.37
N ILE A 370 1.14 -4.99 30.14
CA ILE A 370 0.33 -4.91 31.38
C ILE A 370 1.02 -3.97 32.37
N GLU A 371 2.32 -4.15 32.60
CA GLU A 371 3.11 -3.31 33.50
C GLU A 371 3.08 -1.85 33.06
N TRP A 372 3.30 -1.59 31.77
CA TRP A 372 3.24 -0.23 31.23
C TRP A 372 1.85 0.39 31.40
N CYS A 373 0.78 -0.35 31.12
CA CYS A 373 -0.58 0.15 31.31
C CYS A 373 -0.85 0.51 32.78
N LEU A 374 -0.50 -0.37 33.72
CA LEU A 374 -0.70 -0.16 35.16
C LEU A 374 0.13 1.02 35.69
N LYS A 375 1.41 1.14 35.28
CA LYS A 375 2.27 2.29 35.63
C LYS A 375 1.73 3.62 35.12
N ASN A 376 1.04 3.62 33.98
CA ASN A 376 0.40 4.81 33.42
C ASN A 376 -1.03 5.04 33.93
N GLY A 377 -1.47 4.31 34.96
CA GLY A 377 -2.74 4.54 35.65
C GLY A 377 -3.94 3.83 35.04
N ALA A 378 -3.75 2.89 34.11
CA ALA A 378 -4.85 2.08 33.61
C ALA A 378 -5.52 1.32 34.75
N ARG A 379 -6.84 1.51 34.90
CA ARG A 379 -7.62 0.79 35.91
C ARG A 379 -8.11 -0.53 35.32
N PRO A 380 -8.03 -1.64 36.07
CA PRO A 380 -8.78 -2.84 35.76
C PRO A 380 -10.28 -2.55 35.79
N THR A 381 -11.02 -3.14 34.87
CA THR A 381 -12.45 -2.90 34.65
C THR A 381 -13.08 -4.19 34.18
N LYS A 382 -14.40 -4.31 34.35
CA LYS A 382 -15.14 -5.46 33.80
C LYS A 382 -15.39 -5.25 32.30
N ASP A 383 -15.34 -6.33 31.53
CA ASP A 383 -15.82 -6.38 30.15
C ASP A 383 -17.36 -6.52 30.09
N ARG A 384 -17.94 -6.64 28.89
CA ARG A 384 -19.40 -6.78 28.71
C ARG A 384 -20.00 -8.02 29.35
N TYR A 385 -19.17 -9.00 29.73
CA TYR A 385 -19.57 -10.24 30.40
C TYR A 385 -19.38 -10.14 31.92
N GLY A 386 -19.03 -8.97 32.43
CA GLY A 386 -18.75 -8.77 33.85
C GLY A 386 -17.40 -9.31 34.30
N ARG A 387 -16.50 -9.65 33.37
CA ARG A 387 -15.21 -10.27 33.70
C ARG A 387 -14.08 -9.26 33.77
N TYR A 388 -13.24 -9.39 34.79
CA TYR A 388 -12.01 -8.59 34.89
C TYR A 388 -10.90 -9.13 33.98
N GLN A 389 -9.88 -8.31 33.76
CA GLN A 389 -8.72 -8.67 32.95
C GLN A 389 -8.05 -9.96 33.42
N TRP A 390 -7.75 -10.08 34.72
CA TRP A 390 -7.03 -11.24 35.28
C TRP A 390 -7.83 -12.56 35.21
N GLU A 391 -9.15 -12.50 35.07
CA GLU A 391 -10.00 -13.68 34.92
C GLU A 391 -9.87 -14.32 33.52
N LYS A 392 -9.34 -13.56 32.55
CA LYS A 392 -9.08 -14.04 31.18
C LYS A 392 -7.65 -14.56 30.97
N VAL A 393 -6.83 -14.62 32.01
CA VAL A 393 -5.45 -15.06 31.86
C VAL A 393 -5.42 -16.57 31.71
N GLU A 394 -5.10 -17.02 30.51
CA GLU A 394 -4.91 -18.43 30.19
C GLU A 394 -3.42 -18.72 29.93
N GLY A 395 -2.94 -19.88 30.35
CA GLY A 395 -1.60 -20.39 30.03
C GLY A 395 -0.49 -20.08 31.03
N ARG A 396 0.77 -20.16 30.56
CA ARG A 396 1.99 -20.26 31.38
C ARG A 396 2.36 -18.99 32.17
N ASN A 397 1.88 -17.82 31.77
CA ASN A 397 2.24 -16.55 32.41
C ASN A 397 1.23 -16.11 33.48
N ARG A 398 0.29 -16.99 33.88
CA ARG A 398 -0.79 -16.62 34.79
C ARG A 398 -0.29 -16.09 36.14
N ASP A 399 0.62 -16.79 36.77
CA ASP A 399 1.11 -16.41 38.09
C ASP A 399 1.85 -15.07 38.07
N GLU A 400 2.63 -14.82 37.01
CA GLU A 400 3.35 -13.57 36.81
C GLU A 400 2.41 -12.39 36.57
N VAL A 401 1.38 -12.58 35.73
CA VAL A 401 0.33 -11.57 35.54
C VAL A 401 -0.37 -11.24 36.86
N LEU A 402 -0.76 -12.26 37.63
CA LEU A 402 -1.44 -12.07 38.91
C LEU A 402 -0.54 -11.40 39.95
N ALA A 403 0.74 -11.77 39.98
CA ALA A 403 1.75 -11.12 40.83
C ALA A 403 1.89 -9.63 40.47
N LEU A 404 1.89 -9.30 39.17
CA LEU A 404 1.97 -7.92 38.69
C LEU A 404 0.75 -7.09 39.13
N TYR A 405 -0.47 -7.62 39.01
CA TYR A 405 -1.67 -6.93 39.50
C TYR A 405 -1.61 -6.68 41.02
N LYS A 406 -1.19 -7.68 41.80
CA LYS A 406 -1.00 -7.55 43.26
C LYS A 406 0.04 -6.48 43.61
N ALA A 407 1.16 -6.46 42.88
CA ALA A 407 2.23 -5.47 43.09
C ALA A 407 1.73 -4.03 42.86
N HIS A 408 0.76 -3.85 41.96
CA HIS A 408 0.09 -2.57 41.71
C HIS A 408 -1.14 -2.33 42.62
N CYS A 409 -1.25 -3.04 43.75
CA CYS A 409 -2.32 -2.90 44.74
C CYS A 409 -3.74 -3.15 44.21
N TRP A 410 -3.87 -3.90 43.11
CA TRP A 410 -5.17 -4.40 42.69
C TRP A 410 -5.44 -5.69 43.46
N GLU A 411 -6.25 -5.57 44.51
CA GLU A 411 -6.65 -6.69 45.34
C GLU A 411 -7.50 -7.65 44.50
N ILE A 412 -6.84 -8.68 43.99
CA ILE A 412 -7.50 -9.83 43.38
C ILE A 412 -8.09 -10.61 44.55
N ASP A 413 -9.24 -10.16 45.07
CA ASP A 413 -9.93 -10.89 46.12
C ASP A 413 -10.51 -12.17 45.51
N SER A 414 -9.67 -13.20 45.49
CA SER A 414 -10.03 -14.53 45.02
C SER A 414 -11.12 -15.15 45.87
N LYS A 415 -11.34 -14.67 47.11
CA LYS A 415 -12.39 -15.18 48.01
C LYS A 415 -13.76 -14.65 47.63
N THR A 416 -13.92 -13.38 47.24
CA THR A 416 -15.18 -12.90 46.64
C THR A 416 -15.47 -13.66 45.35
N TRP A 417 -14.46 -13.91 44.51
CA TRP A 417 -14.59 -14.67 43.26
C TRP A 417 -15.06 -16.12 43.46
N LEU A 418 -14.43 -16.87 44.37
CA LEU A 418 -14.88 -18.24 44.71
C LEU A 418 -16.29 -18.22 45.33
N SER A 419 -16.59 -17.27 46.22
CA SER A 419 -17.90 -17.20 46.88
C SER A 419 -19.08 -16.87 45.94
N GLU A 420 -18.86 -16.07 44.90
CA GLU A 420 -19.91 -15.70 43.93
C GLU A 420 -20.18 -16.79 42.88
N HIS A 421 -19.24 -17.71 42.66
CA HIS A 421 -19.33 -18.73 41.60
C HIS A 421 -19.47 -20.17 42.11
N GLU A 422 -18.99 -20.50 43.31
CA GLU A 422 -19.33 -21.77 43.98
C GLU A 422 -20.77 -21.75 44.53
N GLY A 423 -21.35 -20.58 44.75
CA GLY A 423 -22.73 -20.41 45.25
C GLY A 423 -23.84 -20.56 44.20
N LYS A 424 -23.55 -20.61 42.89
CA LYS A 424 -24.58 -20.65 41.82
C LYS A 424 -24.85 -22.02 41.20
N ASN A 425 -24.29 -23.10 41.77
CA ASN A 425 -24.58 -24.47 41.35
C ASN A 425 -25.33 -25.31 42.41
N LYS A 426 -26.00 -24.67 43.38
CA LYS A 426 -26.98 -25.34 44.23
C LYS A 426 -28.31 -24.60 44.22
N CYS A 427 -29.29 -25.27 43.61
CA CYS A 427 -30.73 -25.25 43.78
C CYS A 427 -31.43 -24.20 44.66
N SER A 428 -32.59 -23.82 44.10
CA SER A 428 -33.93 -23.73 44.70
C SER A 428 -34.30 -22.52 45.55
N ASP A 429 -35.43 -21.92 45.14
CA ASP A 429 -36.54 -21.40 45.94
C ASP A 429 -36.21 -20.94 47.36
N GLU A 430 -36.41 -19.64 47.62
CA GLU A 430 -37.35 -19.17 48.64
C GLU A 430 -37.47 -17.63 48.65
N THR A 431 -38.73 -17.20 48.64
CA THR A 431 -39.35 -15.93 49.04
C THR A 431 -38.48 -14.72 49.41
N TYR A 432 -38.61 -13.65 48.61
CA TYR A 432 -38.22 -12.29 48.97
C TYR A 432 -39.28 -11.64 49.88
N VAL A 433 -38.88 -11.24 51.09
CA VAL A 433 -39.66 -10.32 51.95
C VAL A 433 -38.89 -9.00 52.03
N PRO A 434 -39.48 -7.85 51.64
CA PRO A 434 -38.81 -6.56 51.77
C PRO A 434 -38.76 -6.09 53.24
N PRO A 435 -37.69 -5.38 53.65
CA PRO A 435 -37.54 -4.89 55.01
C PRO A 435 -38.51 -3.72 55.32
N PRO A 436 -38.95 -3.58 56.58
CA PRO A 436 -39.84 -2.49 57.00
C PRO A 436 -39.06 -1.17 57.03
N GLY A 437 -39.55 -0.16 56.30
CA GLY A 437 -39.01 1.21 56.39
C GLY A 437 -38.72 1.93 55.07
N ALA A 438 -39.13 1.41 53.91
CA ALA A 438 -39.03 2.17 52.67
C ALA A 438 -40.19 3.21 52.55
N PRO A 439 -39.91 4.51 52.37
CA PRO A 439 -40.93 5.53 52.24
C PRO A 439 -41.65 5.45 50.89
N LEU A 440 -42.98 5.46 50.93
CA LEU A 440 -43.87 5.62 49.77
C LEU A 440 -43.64 7.00 49.13
N ILE A 441 -43.04 7.02 47.94
CA ILE A 441 -43.13 8.17 47.03
C ILE A 441 -44.36 7.93 46.16
N CYS A 442 -45.45 8.64 46.46
CA CYS A 442 -46.62 8.73 45.58
C CYS A 442 -46.24 9.52 44.33
N ALA A 443 -46.52 8.94 43.17
CA ALA A 443 -46.45 9.62 41.89
C ALA A 443 -47.63 10.59 41.73
N GLY A 444 -47.31 11.80 41.27
CA GLY A 444 -48.17 12.69 40.50
C GLY A 444 -47.48 12.96 39.17
#